data_AF-A0A1Y1XQM7-F1
#
_entry.id   AF-A0A1Y1XQM7-F1
#
_cell.length_a   1.000
_cell.length_b   1.000
_cell.length_c   1.000
_cell.angle_alpha   90.00
_cell.angle_beta   90.00
_cell.angle_gamma   90.00
#
_symmetry.space_group_name_H-M   'P 1'
#
loop_
_entity.id
_entity.type
_entity.pdbx_description
1 polymer ?
#
loop_
_entity_poly.entity_id
_entity_poly.type
_entity_poly.pdbx_seq_one_letter_code
_entity_poly.pdbx_strand_id
1 'polypeptide(L)' 'MVKAVAVLRGDSSVQGTVHFTQDGENSPVKVEAKITGLAPGKHGFHIHEFGDNTNGCTSAGAHFNPQGNTHGAPEDS' A
#
# COMPACT_ATOMS: atom_id res chain seq x y z
N MET A 1 6.62 4.52 19.31
CA MET A 1 5.67 3.65 18.59
C MET A 1 4.63 4.50 17.90
N VAL A 2 4.54 4.38 16.57
CA VAL A 2 3.49 4.99 15.74
C VAL A 2 2.69 3.91 15.03
N LYS A 3 1.42 4.20 14.76
CA LYS A 3 0.50 3.29 14.07
C LYS A 3 -0.22 4.05 12.96
N ALA A 4 -0.46 3.38 11.84
CA ALA A 4 -1.29 3.88 10.76
C ALA A 4 -2.21 2.77 10.24
N VAL A 5 -3.29 3.19 9.58
CA VAL A 5 -4.27 2.28 8.97
C VAL A 5 -4.68 2.81 7.60
N ALA A 6 -4.78 1.92 6.62
CA ALA A 6 -5.36 2.21 5.31
C ALA A 6 -6.57 1.28 5.09
N VAL A 7 -7.72 1.88 4.77
CA VAL A 7 -8.94 1.12 4.42
C VAL A 7 -9.06 1.12 2.90
N LEU A 8 -9.01 -0.07 2.31
CA LEU A 8 -9.05 -0.28 0.87
C LEU A 8 -10.51 -0.46 0.42
N ARG A 9 -10.93 0.35 -0.55
CA ARG A 9 -12.22 0.28 -1.24
C ARG A 9 -12.05 0.70 -2.69
N GLY A 10 -12.99 0.31 -3.53
CA GLY A 10 -13.10 0.74 -4.93
C GLY A 10 -14.43 0.29 -5.52
N ASP A 11 -14.53 0.33 -6.85
CA ASP A 11 -15.77 -0.02 -7.57
C ASP A 11 -16.01 -1.54 -7.67
N SER A 12 -15.02 -2.35 -7.31
CA SER A 12 -15.14 -3.81 -7.27
C SER A 12 -15.57 -4.32 -5.88
N SER A 13 -15.77 -5.63 -5.76
CA SER A 13 -16.00 -6.28 -4.46
C SER A 13 -14.73 -6.40 -3.59
N VAL A 14 -13.57 -5.97 -4.09
CA VAL A 14 -12.30 -6.01 -3.36
C VAL A 14 -12.30 -4.93 -2.28
N GLN A 15 -12.08 -5.35 -1.05
CA GLN A 15 -12.00 -4.45 0.10
C GLN A 15 -11.10 -5.04 1.17
N GLY A 16 -10.58 -4.19 2.05
CA GLY A 16 -9.73 -4.65 3.13
C GLY A 16 -9.20 -3.55 4.03
N THR A 17 -8.38 -3.96 4.99
CA THR A 17 -7.68 -3.04 5.89
C THR A 17 -6.22 -3.45 5.97
N VAL A 18 -5.33 -2.45 5.92
CA VAL A 18 -3.89 -2.61 6.13
C VAL A 18 -3.50 -1.83 7.37
N HIS A 19 -2.83 -2.50 8.30
CA HIS A 19 -2.28 -1.89 9.51
C HIS A 19 -0.77 -1.78 9.38
N PHE A 20 -0.24 -0.64 9.79
CA PHE A 20 1.18 -0.35 9.85
C PHE A 20 1.55 -0.06 11.30
N THR A 21 2.62 -0.68 11.79
CA THR A 21 3.17 -0.38 13.12
C THR A 21 4.68 -0.21 13.03
N GLN A 22 5.19 0.85 13.66
CA GLN A 22 6.62 1.14 13.72
C GLN A 22 6.99 1.51 15.17
N ASP A 23 7.94 0.80 15.76
CA ASP A 23 8.24 0.95 17.20
C ASP A 23 9.05 2.21 17.51
N GLY A 24 9.93 2.63 16.61
CA GLY A 24 10.71 3.87 16.66
C GLY A 24 11.06 4.39 15.26
N GLU A 25 11.62 5.59 15.18
CA GLU A 25 11.88 6.32 13.93
C GLU A 25 12.68 5.53 12.90
N ASN A 26 13.70 4.78 13.36
CA ASN A 26 14.57 3.96 12.52
C ASN A 26 14.23 2.47 12.54
N SER A 27 13.11 2.08 13.17
CA SER A 27 12.69 0.68 13.20
C SER A 27 11.97 0.30 11.90
N PRO A 28 12.05 -0.98 11.46
CA PRO A 28 11.24 -1.47 10.35
C PRO A 28 9.74 -1.27 10.60
N VAL A 29 8.99 -1.12 9.51
CA VAL A 29 7.53 -1.07 9.57
C VAL A 29 6.98 -2.48 9.41
N LYS A 30 6.17 -2.93 10.37
CA LYS A 30 5.35 -4.15 10.22
C LYS A 30 4.08 -3.81 9.45
N VAL A 31 3.78 -4.58 8.42
CA VAL A 31 2.59 -4.41 7.57
C VAL A 31 1.71 -5.65 7.69
N GLU A 32 0.46 -5.46 8.11
CA GLU A 32 -0.53 -6.54 8.25
C GLU A 32 -1.79 -6.20 7.46
N ALA A 33 -2.06 -6.95 6.39
CA ALA A 33 -3.19 -6.73 5.51
C ALA A 33 -4.21 -7.86 5.61
N LYS A 34 -5.50 -7.51 5.68
CA LYS A 34 -6.62 -8.43 5.49
C LYS A 34 -7.50 -7.91 4.36
N ILE A 35 -7.49 -8.62 3.24
CA ILE A 35 -8.17 -8.22 2.00
C ILE A 35 -9.05 -9.39 1.53
N THR A 36 -10.27 -9.10 1.12
CA THR A 36 -11.24 -10.07 0.60
C THR A 36 -11.75 -9.64 -0.78
N GLY A 37 -12.41 -10.55 -1.50
CA GLY A 37 -12.97 -10.29 -2.83
C GLY A 37 -11.95 -10.40 -3.98
N LEU A 38 -10.69 -10.72 -3.69
CA LEU A 38 -9.65 -10.95 -4.69
C LEU A 38 -9.89 -12.27 -5.45
N ALA A 39 -9.59 -12.27 -6.75
CA ALA A 39 -9.46 -13.51 -7.51
C ALA A 39 -8.27 -14.35 -7.00
N PRO A 40 -8.28 -15.69 -7.19
CA PRO A 40 -7.13 -16.52 -6.84
C PRO A 40 -5.86 -16.08 -7.59
N GLY A 41 -4.73 -16.00 -6.89
CA GLY A 41 -3.44 -15.64 -7.46
C GLY A 41 -2.68 -14.57 -6.69
N LYS A 42 -1.54 -14.14 -7.24
CA LYS A 42 -0.76 -13.01 -6.70
C LYS A 42 -1.35 -11.69 -7.20
N HIS A 43 -1.35 -10.69 -6.34
CA HIS A 43 -1.79 -9.32 -6.63
C HIS A 43 -0.69 -8.35 -6.26
N GLY A 44 -0.43 -7.36 -7.12
CA GLY A 44 0.52 -6.30 -6.80
C GLY A 44 0.05 -5.47 -5.62
N PHE A 45 0.98 -5.04 -4.77
CA PHE A 45 0.68 -4.24 -3.58
C PHE A 45 1.76 -3.19 -3.40
N HIS A 46 1.37 -1.91 -3.52
CA HIS A 46 2.30 -0.78 -3.59
C HIS A 46 1.77 0.41 -2.79
N ILE A 47 2.68 1.30 -2.40
CA ILE A 47 2.34 2.64 -1.93
C ILE A 47 2.40 3.58 -3.13
N HIS A 48 1.33 4.36 -3.33
CA HIS A 48 1.26 5.36 -4.38
C HIS A 48 1.67 6.74 -3.85
N GLU A 49 2.10 7.61 -4.75
CA GLU A 49 2.67 8.93 -4.42
C GLU A 49 1.67 9.87 -3.73
N PHE A 50 0.41 9.85 -4.16
CA PHE A 50 -0.61 10.76 -3.65
C PHE A 50 -1.69 10.01 -2.88
N GLY A 51 -2.06 10.56 -1.72
CA GLY A 51 -3.27 10.20 -0.98
C GLY A 51 -4.54 10.80 -1.59
N ASP A 52 -4.61 10.87 -2.93
CA ASP A 52 -5.71 11.46 -3.67
C ASP A 52 -6.58 10.37 -4.29
N ASN A 53 -7.83 10.29 -3.82
CA ASN A 53 -8.84 9.36 -4.30
C ASN A 53 -10.04 10.07 -4.96
N THR A 54 -9.89 11.34 -5.36
CA THR A 54 -10.97 12.17 -5.95
C THR A 54 -11.45 11.63 -7.29
N ASN A 55 -10.61 10.91 -8.03
CA ASN A 55 -10.96 10.19 -9.25
C ASN A 55 -10.67 8.68 -9.10
N GLY A 56 -11.13 8.10 -7.99
CA GLY A 56 -10.85 6.70 -7.63
C GLY A 56 -9.37 6.46 -7.42
N CYS A 57 -8.90 5.24 -7.70
CA CYS A 57 -7.47 4.91 -7.56
C CYS A 57 -6.58 5.57 -8.62
N THR A 58 -7.16 6.10 -9.71
CA THR A 58 -6.41 6.72 -10.80
C THR A 58 -5.67 7.98 -10.36
N SER A 59 -6.26 8.77 -9.46
CA SER A 59 -5.65 10.00 -8.94
C SER A 59 -4.51 9.75 -7.93
N ALA A 60 -4.31 8.51 -7.48
CA ALA A 60 -3.22 8.19 -6.55
C ALA A 60 -1.82 8.36 -7.17
N GLY A 61 -1.74 8.45 -8.50
CA GLY A 61 -0.49 8.66 -9.22
C GLY A 61 0.36 7.39 -9.37
N ALA A 62 1.66 7.57 -9.59
CA ALA A 62 2.61 6.48 -9.74
C ALA A 62 2.96 5.82 -8.39
N HIS A 63 3.83 4.81 -8.40
CA HIS A 63 4.44 4.29 -7.18
C HIS A 63 5.23 5.40 -6.48
N PHE A 64 5.11 5.47 -5.15
CA PHE A 64 5.94 6.37 -4.35
C PHE A 64 7.42 6.02 -4.53
N ASN A 65 8.18 6.93 -5.14
CA ASN A 65 9.57 6.68 -5.54
C ASN A 65 10.47 7.90 -5.29
N PRO A 66 10.70 8.28 -4.02
CA PRO A 66 11.50 9.46 -3.71
C PRO A 66 12.99 9.31 -4.08
N GLN A 67 13.48 8.07 -4.31
CA GLN A 67 14.85 7.80 -4.75
C GLN A 67 15.02 7.73 -6.29
N GLY A 68 13.92 7.73 -7.05
CA GLY A 68 14.00 7.67 -8.53
C GLY A 68 14.50 6.34 -9.10
N ASN A 69 14.34 5.24 -8.35
CA ASN A 69 14.80 3.90 -8.76
C ASN A 69 13.82 3.25 -9.76
N THR A 70 14.29 2.21 -10.45
CA THR A 70 13.40 1.32 -11.23
C THR A 70 12.57 0.45 -10.30
N HIS A 71 11.36 0.06 -10.73
CA HIS A 71 10.51 -0.84 -9.95
C HIS A 71 11.15 -2.24 -9.77
N GLY A 72 11.00 -2.81 -8.58
CA GLY A 72 11.54 -4.12 -8.20
C GLY A 72 10.77 -4.73 -7.02
N ALA A 73 11.25 -5.89 -6.55
CA ALA A 73 10.73 -6.56 -5.36
C ALA A 73 11.18 -5.86 -4.06
N PRO A 74 10.46 -6.05 -2.93
CA PRO A 74 10.86 -5.50 -1.64
C PRO A 74 12.26 -5.91 -1.17
N GLU A 75 12.75 -7.06 -1.62
CA GLU A 75 14.07 -7.62 -1.33
C GLU A 75 15.17 -7.22 -2.33
N ASP A 76 14.82 -6.53 -3.42
CA ASP A 76 15.79 -6.04 -4.40
C ASP A 76 16.49 -4.77 -3.87
N SER A 77 17.76 -4.60 -4.26
CA SER A 77 18.65 -3.49 -3.88
C SER A 77 18.83 -2.45 -4.98
#